data_AF-W7KVW0-F1
#
_entry.id   AF-W7KVW0-F1
#
_cell.length_a   1.000
_cell.length_b   1.000
_cell.length_c   1.000
_cell.angle_alpha   90.00
_cell.angle_beta   90.00
_cell.angle_gamma   90.00
#
_symmetry.space_group_name_H-M   'P 1'
#
loop_
_entity.id
_entity.type
_entity.pdbx_description
1 polymer ?
#
loop_
_entity_poly.entity_id
_entity_poly.type
_entity_poly.pdbx_seq_one_letter_code
_entity_poly.pdbx_strand_id
1 'polypeptide(L)' 'MVLRVKLLGIALMLLSVFLIILSFEIIFLGLSIRIIGVNISPLVLKIINFSIILIFLIFLAYVGYIMAFQTKE' A
#
# COMPACT_ATOMS: atom_id res chain seq x y z
N MET A 1 17.40 -11.12 19.35
CA MET A 1 17.35 -10.68 17.93
C MET A 1 15.94 -10.85 17.34
N VAL A 2 15.32 -12.01 17.53
CA VAL A 2 13.96 -12.36 17.05
C VAL A 2 12.87 -11.35 17.45
N LEU A 3 12.86 -10.87 18.71
CA LEU A 3 11.85 -9.89 19.16
C LEU A 3 11.88 -8.58 18.36
N ARG A 4 13.06 -8.10 17.98
CA ARG A 4 13.21 -6.87 17.20
C ARG A 4 12.66 -7.04 15.78
N VAL A 5 12.89 -8.21 15.17
CA VAL A 5 12.35 -8.55 13.85
C VAL A 5 10.82 -8.62 13.90
N LYS A 6 10.26 -9.21 14.97
CA LYS A 6 8.82 -9.27 15.15
C LYS A 6 8.18 -7.90 15.30
N LEU A 7 8.78 -7.02 16.11
CA LEU A 7 8.35 -5.63 16.27
C LEU A 7 8.43 -4.85 14.95
N LEU A 8 9.49 -5.04 14.16
CA LEU A 8 9.61 -4.48 12.82
C LEU A 8 8.50 -4.96 11.89
N GLY A 9 8.16 -6.25 11.94
CA GLY A 9 7.06 -6.83 11.16
C GLY A 9 5.71 -6.18 11.50
N ILE A 10 5.41 -6.01 12.79
CA ILE A 10 4.18 -5.33 13.25
C ILE A 10 4.17 -3.87 12.80
N ALA A 11 5.28 -3.15 12.97
CA ALA A 11 5.40 -1.77 12.54
C ALA A 11 5.18 -1.62 11.02
N LEU A 12 5.73 -2.55 10.23
CA LEU A 12 5.55 -2.58 8.78
C LEU A 12 4.08 -2.81 8.40
N MET A 13 3.39 -3.72 9.08
CA MET A 13 1.95 -3.95 8.87
C MET A 13 1.13 -2.69 9.16
N LEU A 14 1.38 -2.04 10.31
CA LEU A 14 0.67 -0.81 10.69
C LEU A 14 0.93 0.32 9.70
N LEU A 15 2.18 0.47 9.25
CA LEU A 15 2.56 1.46 8.25
C LEU A 15 1.85 1.20 6.92
N SER A 16 1.80 -0.05 6.45
CA SER A 16 1.08 -0.42 5.23
C SER A 16 -0.40 -0.06 5.31
N VAL A 17 -1.07 -0.39 6.42
CA VAL A 17 -2.49 -0.04 6.62
C VAL A 17 -2.69 1.48 6.62
N PHE A 18 -1.84 2.21 7.34
CA PHE A 18 -1.90 3.68 7.37
C PHE A 18 -1.76 4.29 5.97
N LEU A 19 -0.79 3.81 5.19
CA LEU A 19 -0.59 4.28 3.81
C LEU A 19 -1.73 3.90 2.87
N ILE A 20 -2.42 2.78 3.07
CA ILE A 20 -3.61 2.42 2.29
C ILE A 20 -4.73 3.44 2.54
N ILE A 21 -4.98 3.78 3.82
CA ILE A 21 -5.97 4.79 4.20
C ILE A 21 -5.63 6.14 3.57
N LEU A 22 -4.37 6.57 3.70
CA LEU A 22 -3.90 7.83 3.13
C LEU A 22 -4.03 7.84 1.60
N SER A 23 -3.74 6.72 0.94
CA SER A 23 -3.86 6.59 -0.52
C SER A 23 -5.31 6.74 -0.97
N PHE A 24 -6.25 6.14 -0.24
CA PHE A 24 -7.69 6.35 -0.46
C PHE A 24 -8.05 7.84 -0.37
N GLU A 25 -7.65 8.53 0.69
CA GLU A 25 -7.92 9.97 0.85
C GLU A 25 -7.36 10.79 -0.32
N ILE A 26 -6.12 10.53 -0.74
CA ILE A 26 -5.45 11.25 -1.83
C ILE A 26 -6.17 11.07 -3.18
N ILE A 27 -6.76 9.90 -3.45
CA ILE A 27 -7.52 9.65 -4.70
C ILE A 27 -8.76 10.53 -4.81
N PHE A 28 -9.43 10.75 -3.68
CA PHE A 28 -10.56 11.66 -3.60
C PHE A 28 -10.12 13.13 -3.67
N LEU A 29 -8.86 13.45 -3.36
CA LEU A 29 -8.27 14.80 -3.41
C LEU A 29 -7.92 15.34 -4.81
N GLY A 30 -8.24 14.62 -5.89
CA GLY A 30 -8.32 15.27 -7.22
C GLY A 30 -7.06 15.28 -8.08
N LEU A 31 -6.12 14.35 -7.89
CA LEU A 31 -4.99 14.18 -8.82
C LEU A 31 -5.51 13.74 -10.21
N SER A 32 -5.34 14.62 -11.21
CA SER A 32 -5.57 14.32 -12.63
C SER A 32 -4.24 13.95 -13.28
N ILE A 33 -4.17 12.77 -13.89
CA ILE A 33 -2.99 12.31 -14.63
C ILE A 33 -3.37 12.40 -16.12
N ARG A 34 -2.67 13.23 -16.90
CA ARG A 34 -2.85 13.30 -18.36
C ARG A 34 -1.95 12.26 -19.01
N ILE A 35 -2.54 11.14 -19.45
CA ILE A 35 -1.85 10.18 -20.31
C ILE A 35 -2.14 10.58 -21.77
N ILE A 36 -1.07 10.71 -22.55
CA ILE A 36 -1.04 11.24 -23.92
C ILE A 36 -2.01 10.45 -24.84
N GLY A 37 -2.95 11.16 -25.46
CA GLY A 37 -3.66 10.71 -26.67
C GLY A 37 -4.92 9.85 -26.49
N VAL A 38 -5.26 9.41 -25.27
CA VAL A 38 -6.48 8.61 -25.03
C VAL A 38 -7.29 9.26 -23.91
N ASN A 39 -8.53 9.65 -24.21
CA ASN A 39 -9.49 10.16 -23.21
C ASN A 39 -9.97 9.02 -22.31
N ILE A 40 -9.10 8.49 -21.45
CA ILE A 40 -9.49 7.63 -20.35
C ILE A 40 -10.12 8.52 -19.28
N SER A 41 -11.32 8.16 -18.80
CA SER A 41 -11.99 8.89 -17.73
C SER A 41 -11.04 9.09 -16.55
N PRO A 42 -10.93 10.31 -15.97
CA PRO A 42 -10.08 10.58 -14.81
C PRO A 42 -10.32 9.61 -13.64
N LEU A 43 -11.51 9.03 -13.54
CA LEU A 43 -11.86 8.01 -12.56
C LEU A 43 -11.11 6.69 -12.77
N VAL A 44 -10.98 6.23 -14.02
CA VAL A 44 -10.31 4.96 -14.34
C VAL A 44 -8.82 5.06 -14.02
N LEU A 45 -8.16 6.19 -14.35
CA LEU A 45 -6.75 6.41 -14.01
C LEU A 45 -6.51 6.42 -12.50
N LYS A 46 -7.42 7.04 -11.74
CA LYS A 46 -7.38 7.03 -10.28
C LYS A 46 -7.49 5.61 -9.71
N ILE A 47 -8.42 4.80 -10.24
CA ILE A 47 -8.59 3.40 -9.81
C ILE A 47 -7.34 2.57 -10.14
N ILE A 48 -6.75 2.74 -11.32
CA ILE A 48 -5.53 2.03 -11.70
C ILE A 48 -4.37 2.40 -10.77
N ASN A 49 -4.16 3.70 -10.53
CA ASN A 49 -3.11 4.18 -9.64
C ASN A 49 -3.31 3.65 -8.21
N PHE A 50 -4.54 3.70 -7.70
CA PHE A 50 -4.88 3.13 -6.40
C PHE A 50 -4.56 1.64 -6.34
N SER A 51 -4.96 0.89 -7.36
CA SER A 51 -4.80 -0.57 -7.39
C SER A 51 -3.32 -0.95 -7.35
N ILE A 52 -2.46 -0.20 -8.06
CA ILE A 52 -1.01 -0.42 -8.01
C ILE A 52 -0.47 -0.19 -6.59
N ILE A 53 -0.85 0.93 -5.96
CA ILE A 53 -0.41 1.24 -4.59
C ILE A 53 -0.95 0.20 -3.59
N LEU A 54 -2.21 -0.19 -3.72
CA LEU A 54 -2.87 -1.16 -2.86
C LEU A 54 -2.18 -2.53 -2.93
N ILE A 55 -1.89 -3.03 -4.14
CA ILE A 55 -1.18 -4.31 -4.33
C ILE A 55 0.19 -4.27 -3.65
N PHE A 56 0.95 -3.18 -3.85
CA PHE A 56 2.25 -3.01 -3.22
C PHE A 56 2.16 -3.00 -1.69
N LEU A 57 1.21 -2.25 -1.11
CA LEU A 57 1.04 -2.15 0.33
C LEU A 57 0.51 -3.44 0.97
N ILE A 58 -0.34 -4.19 0.27
CA ILE A 58 -0.77 -5.53 0.70
C ILE A 58 0.44 -6.47 0.75
N PHE A 59 1.30 -6.47 -0.28
CA PHE A 59 2.52 -7.26 -0.27
C PHE A 59 3.43 -6.87 0.90
N LEU A 60 3.59 -5.57 1.16
CA LEU A 60 4.40 -5.07 2.26
C LEU A 60 3.84 -5.48 3.64
N ALA A 61 2.52 -5.42 3.81
CA ALA A 61 1.84 -5.93 5.00
C ALA A 61 2.04 -7.45 5.17
N TYR A 62 2.01 -8.21 4.08
CA TYR A 62 2.26 -9.65 4.09
C TYR A 62 3.70 -9.97 4.52
N VAL A 63 4.70 -9.24 4.01
CA VAL A 63 6.09 -9.35 4.48
C VAL A 63 6.16 -9.05 5.99
N GLY A 64 5.49 -8.00 6.44
CA GLY A 64 5.40 -7.67 7.87
C GLY A 64 4.79 -8.80 8.71
N TYR A 65 3.75 -9.46 8.19
CA TYR A 65 3.14 -10.63 8.81
C TYR A 65 4.11 -11.81 8.94
N ILE A 66 4.87 -12.12 7.88
CA ILE A 66 5.90 -13.19 7.93
C ILE A 66 6.95 -12.87 9.00
N MET A 67 7.44 -11.63 9.03
CA MET A 67 8.44 -11.17 10.01
C MET A 67 7.90 -11.25 11.45
N ALA A 68 6.64 -10.91 11.66
CA ALA A 68 6.01 -10.88 12.98
C ALA A 68 5.65 -12.28 13.51
N PHE A 69 5.11 -13.15 12.66
CA PHE A 69 4.42 -14.36 13.10
C PHE A 69 4.99 -15.66 12.55
N GLN A 70 5.74 -15.63 11.44
CA GLN A 70 6.32 -16.83 10.83
C GLN A 70 7.84 -16.94 11.02
N THR A 71 8.50 -15.91 11.55
CA THR A 71 9.89 -16.01 11.98
C THR A 71 9.98 -16.93 13.21
N LYS A 72 10.37 -18.18 12.97
CA LYS A 72 10.74 -19.14 14.02
C LYS A 72 12.05 -18.70 14.66
N GLU A 73 12.20 -19.03 15.95
CA GLU A 73 13.38 -18.73 16.75
C GLU A 73 14.68 -19.23 16.12
#